data_AF-A0A815II73-F1
#
_entry.id   AF-A0A815II73-F1
#
_cell.length_a   1.000
_cell.length_b   1.000
_cell.length_c   1.000
_cell.angle_alpha   90.00
_cell.angle_beta   90.00
_cell.angle_gamma   90.00
#
_symmetry.space_group_name_H-M   'P 1'
#
loop_
_entity.id
_entity.type
_entity.pdbx_description
1 polymer ?
#
loop_
_entity_poly.entity_id
_entity_poly.type
_entity_poly.pdbx_seq_one_letter_code
_entity_poly.pdbx_strand_id
1 'polypeptide(L)'
;MYRQYGDYYHTSFGPIAHLVIADPSLMDYVLKKNSKYYHKSVLMEYILGSVLGMRNLLLSEDDMHKQHRKLIQPLFHQQNIVSMENLMIETTNNLLDEWTKLKSNSLDIHCEMIRLTLDIVAGCVFGTGLINNHYVHDIVYKSVTITLNEVENRAFNMLGVIPILKDLPLPSKLRIEKSKRDVKVVIKQIIKDRKDGQSRSACKGPDLLDLLLSVKGDFGQKLSDDEVFEQALTF
;
A
#
# COMPACT_ATOMS: atom_id res chain seq x y z
N MET A 1 1.42 -7.66 30.19
CA MET A 1 1.79 -6.26 30.51
C MET A 1 0.60 -5.45 30.98
N TYR A 2 -0.47 -5.29 30.18
CA TYR A 2 -1.69 -4.57 30.60
C TYR A 2 -2.22 -4.96 31.98
N ARG A 3 -2.39 -6.27 32.25
CA ARG A 3 -2.87 -6.77 33.57
C ARG A 3 -1.98 -6.38 34.77
N GLN A 4 -0.71 -6.06 34.53
CA GLN A 4 0.28 -5.78 35.57
C GLN A 4 0.58 -4.28 35.72
N TYR A 5 0.55 -3.53 34.62
CA TYR A 5 0.97 -2.12 34.57
C TYR A 5 -0.17 -1.15 34.22
N GLY A 6 -1.36 -1.67 33.90
CA GLY A 6 -2.54 -0.87 33.57
C GLY A 6 -2.50 -0.28 32.16
N ASP A 7 -3.19 0.85 31.99
CA ASP A 7 -3.40 1.51 30.70
C ASP A 7 -2.17 2.24 30.15
N TYR A 8 -1.16 2.47 31.00
CA TYR A 8 0.02 3.26 30.68
C TYR A 8 1.28 2.50 31.09
N TYR A 9 2.08 2.08 30.12
CA TYR A 9 3.31 1.37 30.45
C TYR A 9 4.39 1.58 29.40
N HIS A 10 5.63 1.54 29.87
CA HIS A 10 6.80 1.51 29.01
C HIS A 10 7.13 0.06 28.65
N THR A 11 7.46 -0.16 27.39
CA THR A 11 8.02 -1.41 26.90
C THR A 11 9.10 -1.09 25.88
N SER A 12 9.93 -2.08 25.53
CA SER A 12 10.93 -1.92 24.47
C SER A 12 10.78 -3.03 23.46
N PHE A 13 10.82 -2.66 22.18
CA PHE A 13 11.00 -3.60 21.08
C PHE A 13 12.44 -3.46 20.58
N GLY A 14 13.33 -4.29 21.14
CA GLY A 14 14.76 -4.17 20.90
C GLY A 14 15.31 -2.85 21.44
N PRO A 15 16.05 -2.06 20.62
CA PRO A 15 16.61 -0.78 21.07
C PRO A 15 15.59 0.37 21.11
N ILE A 16 14.36 0.16 20.64
CA ILE A 16 13.33 1.21 20.60
C ILE A 16 12.43 1.06 21.84
N ALA A 17 12.41 2.10 22.68
CA ALA A 17 11.46 2.21 23.77
C ALA A 17 10.13 2.79 23.28
N HIS A 18 9.03 2.28 23.81
CA HIS A 18 7.67 2.67 23.47
C HIS A 18 6.85 2.93 24.74
N LEU A 19 6.10 4.03 24.75
CA LEU A 19 5.00 4.21 25.68
C LEU A 19 3.74 3.62 25.05
N VAL A 20 3.13 2.64 25.70
CA VAL A 20 1.82 2.11 25.33
C VAL A 20 0.76 2.88 26.10
N ILE A 21 -0.20 3.42 25.35
CA ILE A 21 -1.40 4.07 25.87
C ILE A 21 -2.59 3.22 25.43
N ALA A 22 -3.15 2.45 26.36
CA ALA A 22 -4.32 1.62 26.15
C ALA A 22 -5.62 2.28 26.65
N ASP A 23 -5.54 3.48 27.23
CA ASP A 23 -6.69 4.26 27.70
C ASP A 23 -7.52 4.81 26.52
N PRO A 24 -8.76 4.33 26.31
CA PRO A 24 -9.61 4.80 25.21
C PRO A 24 -9.96 6.30 25.31
N SER A 25 -9.99 6.86 26.52
CA SER A 25 -10.33 8.27 26.75
C SER A 25 -9.31 9.23 26.13
N LEU A 26 -8.08 8.77 25.92
CA LEU A 26 -7.00 9.55 25.29
C LEU A 26 -6.91 9.37 23.77
N MET A 27 -7.66 8.46 23.14
CA MET A 27 -7.58 8.26 21.69
C MET A 27 -7.87 9.54 20.91
N ASP A 28 -8.91 10.29 21.31
CA ASP A 28 -9.25 11.57 20.67
C ASP A 28 -8.17 12.62 20.89
N TYR A 29 -7.55 12.63 22.08
CA TYR A 29 -6.46 13.55 22.39
C TYR A 29 -5.23 13.28 21.50
N VAL A 30 -4.77 12.02 21.46
CA VAL A 30 -3.55 11.61 20.75
C VAL A 30 -3.74 11.65 19.23
N LEU A 31 -4.82 11.05 18.72
CA LEU A 31 -5.00 10.85 17.28
C LEU A 31 -5.61 12.06 16.56
N LYS A 32 -6.28 12.98 17.27
CA LYS A 32 -6.94 14.14 16.65
C LYS A 32 -6.49 15.48 17.21
N LYS A 33 -6.70 15.74 18.51
CA LYS A 33 -6.48 17.07 19.10
C LYS A 33 -5.00 17.48 19.10
N ASN A 34 -4.10 16.52 19.33
CA ASN A 34 -2.67 16.76 19.47
C ASN A 34 -1.82 15.95 18.49
N SER A 35 -2.40 15.48 17.38
CA SER A 35 -1.73 14.63 16.39
C SER A 35 -0.40 15.19 15.87
N LYS A 36 -0.24 16.52 15.82
CA LYS A 36 1.02 17.19 15.44
C LYS A 36 2.23 16.87 16.35
N TYR A 37 2.00 16.32 17.55
CA TYR A 37 3.06 15.90 18.47
C TYR A 37 3.28 14.37 18.46
N TYR A 38 2.51 13.63 17.67
CA TYR A 38 2.55 12.18 17.57
C TYR A 38 2.75 11.76 16.12
N HIS A 39 4.00 11.85 15.66
CA HIS A 39 4.40 11.36 14.35
C HIS A 39 4.33 9.83 14.27
N LYS A 40 4.20 9.31 13.04
CA LYS A 40 4.30 7.87 12.80
C LYS A 40 5.66 7.36 13.24
N SER A 41 5.69 6.08 13.63
CA SER A 41 6.89 5.45 14.14
C SER A 41 8.01 5.46 13.11
N VAL A 42 9.23 5.82 13.53
CA VAL A 42 10.45 5.68 12.70
C VAL A 42 10.64 4.23 12.22
N LEU A 43 10.15 3.26 12.99
CA LEU A 43 10.13 1.85 12.58
C LEU A 43 9.34 1.66 11.28
N MET A 44 8.21 2.36 11.13
CA MET A 44 7.37 2.30 9.94
C MET A 44 8.11 2.84 8.71
N GLU A 45 8.86 3.94 8.87
CA GLU A 45 9.70 4.49 7.80
C GLU A 45 10.80 3.49 7.39
N TYR A 46 11.45 2.83 8.36
CA TYR A 46 12.50 1.85 8.05
C TYR A 46 11.97 0.58 7.38
N ILE A 47 10.76 0.15 7.73
CA ILE A 47 10.14 -1.07 7.21
C ILE A 47 9.52 -0.81 5.83
N LEU A 48 8.77 0.28 5.68
CA LEU A 48 7.95 0.54 4.50
C LEU A 48 8.54 1.60 3.57
N GLY A 49 9.36 2.53 4.06
CA GLY A 49 9.93 3.61 3.24
C GLY A 49 10.84 3.10 2.12
N SER A 50 11.58 2.02 2.35
CA SER A 50 12.36 1.37 1.29
C SER A 50 11.48 0.79 0.18
N VAL A 51 10.24 0.42 0.49
CA VAL A 51 9.30 -0.17 -0.47
C VAL A 51 8.47 0.90 -1.16
N LEU A 52 7.73 1.69 -0.38
CA LEU A 52 6.71 2.63 -0.83
C LEU A 52 7.26 4.01 -1.21
N GLY A 53 8.52 4.31 -0.86
CA GLY A 53 9.01 5.68 -0.84
C GLY A 53 8.46 6.48 0.34
N MET A 54 8.71 7.79 0.36
CA MET A 54 8.34 8.67 1.48
C MET A 54 7.29 9.73 1.09
N ARG A 55 7.02 9.89 -0.21
CA ARG A 55 6.10 10.90 -0.76
C ARG A 55 4.73 10.26 -1.06
N ASN A 56 4.27 9.40 -0.16
CA ASN A 56 2.95 8.80 -0.19
C ASN A 56 2.10 9.22 1.02
N LEU A 57 0.78 9.04 0.94
CA LEU A 57 -0.14 9.42 2.02
C LEU A 57 0.15 8.66 3.33
N LEU A 58 0.66 7.43 3.25
CA LEU A 58 0.89 6.58 4.41
C LEU A 58 2.09 7.04 5.25
N LEU A 59 3.18 7.45 4.62
CA LEU A 59 4.45 7.77 5.29
C LEU A 59 4.76 9.26 5.34
N SER A 60 4.12 10.09 4.53
CA SER A 60 4.27 11.55 4.63
C SER A 60 3.83 12.06 6.00
N GLU A 61 4.48 13.13 6.46
CA GLU A 61 4.15 13.84 7.70
C GLU A 61 3.88 15.33 7.45
N ASP A 62 3.33 15.97 8.47
CA ASP A 62 3.15 17.43 8.55
C ASP A 62 2.51 18.04 7.29
N ASP A 63 3.16 19.03 6.68
CA ASP A 63 2.58 19.78 5.56
C ASP A 63 2.51 18.96 4.27
N MET A 64 3.46 18.05 4.04
CA MET A 64 3.40 17.12 2.91
C MET A 64 2.20 16.18 3.04
N HIS A 65 1.96 15.64 4.24
CA HIS A 65 0.78 14.82 4.51
C HIS A 65 -0.52 15.61 4.32
N LYS A 66 -0.59 16.84 4.83
CA LYS A 66 -1.78 17.70 4.62
C LYS A 66 -2.04 17.94 3.14
N GLN A 67 -1.01 18.26 2.36
CA GLN A 67 -1.11 18.49 0.93
C GLN A 67 -1.57 17.23 0.18
N HIS A 68 -0.91 16.09 0.41
CA HIS A 68 -1.28 14.82 -0.21
C HIS A 68 -2.71 14.41 0.18
N ARG A 69 -3.07 14.52 1.45
CA ARG A 69 -4.41 14.17 1.94
C ARG A 69 -5.48 15.02 1.28
N LYS A 70 -5.27 16.33 1.16
CA LYS A 70 -6.22 17.23 0.49
C LYS A 70 -6.44 16.85 -0.98
N LEU A 71 -5.38 16.39 -1.66
CA LEU A 71 -5.43 15.98 -3.07
C LEU A 71 -6.07 14.61 -3.28
N ILE A 72 -5.77 13.66 -2.39
CA ILE A 72 -6.08 12.25 -2.57
C ILE A 72 -7.43 11.86 -1.96
N GLN A 73 -7.78 12.44 -0.80
CA GLN A 73 -9.01 12.09 -0.10
C GLN A 73 -10.27 12.18 -0.99
N PRO A 74 -10.44 13.20 -1.87
CA PRO A 74 -11.59 13.28 -2.76
C PRO A 74 -11.68 12.13 -3.77
N LEU A 75 -10.56 11.48 -4.10
CA LEU A 75 -10.55 10.34 -5.02
C LEU A 75 -11.30 9.14 -4.45
N PHE A 76 -11.40 9.04 -3.12
CA PHE A 76 -12.12 8.00 -2.40
C PHE A 76 -13.54 8.42 -1.98
N HIS A 77 -14.10 9.47 -2.59
CA HIS A 77 -15.52 9.77 -2.41
C HIS A 77 -16.41 8.67 -3.01
N GLN A 78 -17.59 8.47 -2.42
CA GLN A 78 -18.51 7.39 -2.76
C GLN A 78 -18.76 7.26 -4.28
N GLN A 79 -18.92 8.38 -5.00
CA GLN A 79 -19.17 8.37 -6.44
C GLN A 79 -18.04 7.70 -7.24
N ASN A 80 -16.79 7.91 -6.84
CA ASN A 80 -15.64 7.27 -7.48
C ASN A 80 -15.52 5.81 -7.07
N ILE A 81 -15.84 5.45 -5.82
CA ILE A 81 -15.86 4.04 -5.40
C ILE A 81 -16.91 3.25 -6.18
N VAL A 82 -18.09 3.83 -6.39
CA VAL A 82 -19.17 3.20 -7.17
C VAL A 82 -18.77 2.99 -8.64
N SER A 83 -17.87 3.79 -9.22
CA SER A 83 -17.38 3.53 -10.59
C SER A 83 -16.61 2.21 -10.67
N MET A 84 -15.96 1.80 -9.57
CA MET A 84 -15.13 0.60 -9.45
C MET A 84 -15.91 -0.65 -9.00
N GLU A 85 -17.13 -0.50 -8.49
CA GLU A 85 -17.95 -1.59 -7.93
C GLU A 85 -18.11 -2.77 -8.89
N ASN A 86 -18.41 -2.50 -10.17
CA ASN A 86 -18.59 -3.57 -11.16
C ASN A 86 -17.35 -4.45 -11.29
N LEU A 87 -16.16 -3.84 -11.23
CA LEU A 87 -14.89 -4.58 -11.30
C LEU A 87 -14.73 -5.47 -10.08
N MET A 88 -15.02 -4.95 -8.88
CA MET A 88 -14.96 -5.74 -7.65
C MET A 88 -15.90 -6.95 -7.70
N ILE A 89 -17.13 -6.75 -8.18
CA ILE A 89 -18.14 -7.81 -8.35
C ILE A 89 -17.67 -8.85 -9.36
N GLU A 90 -17.19 -8.41 -10.53
CA GLU A 90 -16.74 -9.30 -11.60
C GLU A 90 -15.53 -10.13 -11.17
N THR A 91 -14.50 -9.51 -10.57
CA THR A 91 -13.32 -10.22 -10.05
C THR A 91 -13.71 -11.25 -8.98
N THR A 92 -14.66 -10.89 -8.09
CA THR A 92 -15.15 -11.82 -7.06
C THR A 92 -15.91 -13.00 -7.66
N ASN A 93 -16.80 -12.75 -8.63
CA ASN A 93 -17.55 -13.81 -9.30
C ASN A 93 -16.64 -14.76 -10.07
N ASN A 94 -15.63 -14.23 -10.77
CA ASN A 94 -14.64 -15.05 -11.47
C ASN A 94 -13.90 -15.99 -10.51
N LEU A 95 -13.51 -15.49 -9.33
CA LEU A 95 -12.88 -16.32 -8.29
C LEU A 95 -13.82 -17.42 -7.78
N LEU A 96 -15.08 -17.08 -7.50
CA LEU A 96 -16.08 -18.07 -7.06
C LEU A 96 -16.32 -19.13 -8.11
N ASP A 97 -16.40 -18.75 -9.39
CA ASP A 97 -16.52 -19.67 -10.51
C ASP A 97 -15.31 -20.60 -10.64
N GLU A 98 -14.10 -20.12 -10.36
CA GLU A 98 -12.91 -20.97 -10.26
C GLU A 98 -13.04 -21.99 -9.13
N TRP A 99 -13.50 -21.55 -7.94
CA TRP A 99 -13.67 -22.43 -6.79
C TRP A 99 -14.66 -23.55 -7.05
N THR A 100 -15.76 -23.30 -7.77
CA THR A 100 -16.73 -24.35 -8.14
C THR A 100 -16.15 -25.45 -9.03
N LYS A 101 -15.06 -25.16 -9.75
CA LYS A 101 -14.38 -26.09 -10.66
C LYS A 101 -13.27 -26.89 -9.96
N LEU A 102 -12.93 -26.55 -8.72
CA LEU A 102 -11.90 -27.26 -7.97
C LEU A 102 -12.38 -28.67 -7.62
N LYS A 103 -11.51 -29.66 -7.85
CA LYS A 103 -11.73 -31.04 -7.41
C LYS A 103 -11.44 -31.26 -5.92
N SER A 104 -10.76 -30.29 -5.29
CA SER A 104 -10.40 -30.32 -3.87
C SER A 104 -11.56 -29.83 -3.01
N ASN A 105 -11.81 -30.50 -1.88
CA ASN A 105 -12.80 -30.09 -0.88
C ASN A 105 -12.23 -29.07 0.15
N SER A 106 -10.98 -28.66 -0.02
CA SER A 106 -10.29 -27.73 0.88
C SER A 106 -9.53 -26.67 0.10
N LEU A 107 -9.56 -25.45 0.62
CA LEU A 107 -8.96 -24.26 0.04
C LEU A 107 -8.28 -23.45 1.14
N ASP A 108 -7.11 -22.89 0.84
CA ASP A 108 -6.47 -21.92 1.74
C ASP A 108 -7.13 -20.55 1.53
N ILE A 109 -8.11 -20.23 2.39
CA ILE A 109 -8.85 -18.97 2.30
C ILE A 109 -7.95 -17.74 2.49
N HIS A 110 -6.84 -17.87 3.23
CA HIS A 110 -5.93 -16.74 3.44
C HIS A 110 -5.22 -16.38 2.14
N CYS A 111 -4.65 -17.37 1.44
CA CYS A 111 -4.03 -17.16 0.13
C CYS A 111 -5.03 -16.63 -0.91
N GLU A 112 -6.24 -17.15 -0.90
CA GLU A 112 -7.26 -16.75 -1.87
C GLU A 112 -7.81 -15.35 -1.62
N MET A 113 -7.94 -14.93 -0.36
CA MET A 113 -8.31 -13.55 -0.03
C MET A 113 -7.20 -12.55 -0.41
N ILE A 114 -5.92 -12.94 -0.26
CA ILE A 114 -4.80 -12.13 -0.77
C ILE A 114 -4.87 -12.00 -2.30
N ARG A 115 -5.11 -13.11 -3.01
CA ARG A 115 -5.30 -13.10 -4.47
C ARG A 115 -6.44 -12.18 -4.90
N LEU A 116 -7.62 -12.37 -4.33
CA LEU A 116 -8.80 -11.56 -4.64
C LEU A 116 -8.56 -10.07 -4.40
N THR A 117 -8.02 -9.72 -3.25
CA THR A 117 -7.81 -8.30 -2.89
C THR A 117 -6.75 -7.65 -3.76
N LEU A 118 -5.67 -8.36 -4.09
CA LEU A 118 -4.65 -7.88 -5.03
C LEU A 118 -5.21 -7.70 -6.44
N ASP A 119 -6.05 -8.62 -6.92
CA ASP A 119 -6.68 -8.51 -8.25
C ASP A 119 -7.61 -7.31 -8.32
N ILE A 120 -8.43 -7.11 -7.28
CA ILE A 120 -9.33 -5.96 -7.17
C ILE A 120 -8.53 -4.65 -7.12
N VAL A 121 -7.52 -4.54 -6.25
CA VAL A 121 -6.72 -3.33 -6.12
C VAL A 121 -5.94 -3.06 -7.41
N ALA A 122 -5.28 -4.07 -7.97
CA ALA A 122 -4.55 -3.93 -9.23
C ALA A 122 -5.47 -3.45 -10.36
N GLY A 123 -6.68 -3.99 -10.44
CA GLY A 123 -7.69 -3.55 -11.38
C GLY A 123 -8.21 -2.13 -11.15
N CYS A 124 -8.53 -1.78 -9.91
CA CYS A 124 -9.05 -0.46 -9.55
C CYS A 124 -7.99 0.64 -9.67
N VAL A 125 -6.72 0.30 -9.46
CA VAL A 125 -5.61 1.26 -9.52
C VAL A 125 -5.05 1.37 -10.92
N PHE A 126 -4.79 0.25 -11.62
CA PHE A 126 -4.03 0.25 -12.86
C PHE A 126 -4.84 -0.12 -14.10
N GLY A 127 -6.11 -0.50 -13.92
CA GLY A 127 -6.99 -0.93 -14.98
C GLY A 127 -6.59 -2.28 -15.58
N THR A 128 -6.96 -2.50 -16.85
CA THR A 128 -6.81 -3.79 -17.53
C THR A 128 -5.36 -4.17 -17.85
N GLY A 129 -4.43 -3.21 -17.76
CA GLY A 129 -3.01 -3.44 -18.09
C GLY A 129 -2.33 -4.49 -17.22
N LEU A 130 -2.74 -4.62 -15.94
CA LEU A 130 -2.26 -5.69 -15.05
C LEU A 130 -3.06 -6.97 -15.17
N ILE A 131 -4.39 -6.87 -15.31
CA ILE A 131 -5.29 -8.04 -15.28
C ILE A 131 -5.12 -8.89 -16.54
N ASN A 132 -4.98 -8.26 -17.71
CA ASN A 132 -5.00 -8.98 -18.98
C ASN A 132 -3.65 -9.61 -19.36
N ASN A 133 -2.58 -9.27 -18.63
CA ASN A 133 -1.24 -9.78 -18.91
C ASN A 133 -0.78 -10.69 -17.76
N HIS A 134 -1.02 -11.99 -17.92
CA HIS A 134 -0.71 -13.00 -16.90
C HIS A 134 0.76 -12.97 -16.45
N TYR A 135 1.70 -12.66 -17.35
CA TYR A 135 3.12 -12.52 -17.00
C TYR A 135 3.37 -11.34 -16.07
N VAL A 136 2.72 -10.19 -16.35
CA VAL A 136 2.87 -8.99 -15.53
C VAL A 136 2.15 -9.16 -14.19
N HIS A 137 0.96 -9.75 -14.22
CA HIS A 137 0.20 -10.13 -13.03
C HIS A 137 1.04 -11.00 -12.08
N ASP A 138 1.61 -12.10 -12.58
CA ASP A 138 2.46 -13.00 -11.79
C ASP A 138 3.67 -12.29 -11.20
N ILE A 139 4.33 -11.41 -11.96
CA ILE A 139 5.46 -10.62 -11.47
C ILE A 139 5.05 -9.72 -10.32
N VAL A 140 3.94 -8.99 -10.46
CA VAL A 140 3.46 -8.07 -9.42
C VAL A 140 3.01 -8.84 -8.19
N TYR A 141 2.19 -9.87 -8.36
CA TYR A 141 1.70 -10.71 -7.27
C TYR A 141 2.86 -11.32 -6.47
N LYS A 142 3.81 -11.95 -7.18
CA LYS A 142 5.00 -12.54 -6.56
C LYS A 142 5.88 -11.50 -5.89
N SER A 143 6.07 -10.34 -6.51
CA SER A 143 6.91 -9.26 -5.96
C SER A 143 6.29 -8.63 -4.72
N VAL A 144 4.98 -8.41 -4.70
CA VAL A 144 4.25 -7.90 -3.53
C VAL A 144 4.30 -8.91 -2.40
N THR A 145 4.00 -10.18 -2.67
CA THR A 145 4.04 -11.25 -1.66
C THR A 145 5.43 -11.42 -1.05
N ILE A 146 6.49 -11.46 -1.88
CA ILE A 146 7.87 -11.50 -1.40
C ILE A 146 8.17 -10.26 -0.56
N THR A 147 7.78 -9.08 -1.03
CA THR A 147 8.06 -7.83 -0.33
C THR A 147 7.41 -7.81 1.05
N LEU A 148 6.12 -8.15 1.15
CA LEU A 148 5.39 -8.21 2.43
C LEU A 148 6.07 -9.18 3.41
N ASN A 149 6.39 -10.40 2.96
CA ASN A 149 7.05 -11.40 3.80
C ASN A 149 8.45 -10.95 4.25
N GLU A 150 9.25 -10.33 3.37
CA GLU A 150 10.60 -9.87 3.71
C GLU A 150 10.56 -8.64 4.63
N VAL A 151 9.59 -7.74 4.42
CA VAL A 151 9.32 -6.56 5.26
C VAL A 151 8.93 -7.01 6.67
N GLU A 152 8.00 -7.95 6.80
CA GLU A 152 7.59 -8.55 8.07
C GLU A 152 8.77 -9.23 8.77
N ASN A 153 9.53 -10.08 8.05
CA ASN A 153 10.70 -10.74 8.59
C ASN A 153 11.75 -9.75 9.09
N ARG A 154 12.01 -8.66 8.34
CA ARG A 154 12.97 -7.62 8.77
C ARG A 154 12.47 -6.84 9.98
N ALA A 155 11.17 -6.65 10.12
CA ALA A 155 10.55 -6.03 11.29
C ALA A 155 10.74 -6.89 12.55
N PHE A 156 10.32 -8.17 12.48
CA PHE A 156 10.41 -9.09 13.63
C PHE A 156 11.86 -9.38 14.05
N ASN A 157 12.79 -9.44 13.10
CA ASN A 157 14.21 -9.65 13.38
C ASN A 157 14.99 -8.35 13.64
N MET A 158 14.32 -7.20 13.73
CA MET A 158 14.91 -5.87 14.00
C MET A 158 16.01 -5.45 13.00
N LEU A 159 16.05 -6.07 11.82
CA LEU A 159 17.07 -5.84 10.78
C LEU A 159 16.96 -4.45 10.14
N GLY A 160 15.79 -3.81 10.24
CA GLY A 160 15.57 -2.43 9.78
C GLY A 160 15.98 -1.37 10.79
N VAL A 161 16.15 -1.73 12.07
CA VAL A 161 16.34 -0.79 13.19
C VAL A 161 17.80 -0.70 13.62
N ILE A 162 18.50 -1.84 13.62
CA ILE A 162 19.91 -1.89 14.00
C ILE A 162 20.74 -1.23 12.89
N PRO A 163 21.41 -0.08 13.13
CA PRO A 163 22.02 0.72 12.06
C PRO A 163 23.00 -0.07 11.18
N ILE A 164 23.80 -0.95 11.80
CA ILE A 164 24.79 -1.79 11.10
C ILE A 164 24.09 -2.80 10.17
N LEU A 165 22.97 -3.40 10.59
CA LEU A 165 22.26 -4.42 9.81
C LEU A 165 21.33 -3.82 8.74
N LYS A 166 20.89 -2.58 8.94
CA LYS A 166 20.03 -1.85 8.02
C LYS A 166 20.70 -1.64 6.65
N ASP A 167 21.98 -1.26 6.66
CA ASP A 167 22.68 -0.86 5.44
C ASP A 167 23.36 -2.01 4.71
N LEU A 168 23.62 -3.13 5.41
CA LEU A 168 24.22 -4.33 4.83
C LEU A 168 23.40 -4.91 3.66
N PRO A 169 24.08 -5.41 2.61
CA PRO A 169 23.44 -6.02 1.43
C PRO A 169 22.96 -7.44 1.73
N LEU A 170 22.09 -7.58 2.73
CA LEU A 170 21.51 -8.87 3.12
C LEU A 170 20.63 -9.42 1.98
N PRO A 171 20.54 -10.75 1.81
CA PRO A 171 19.70 -11.35 0.79
C PRO A 171 18.25 -10.86 0.80
N SER A 172 17.66 -10.62 1.98
CA SER A 172 16.31 -10.05 2.12
C SER A 172 16.20 -8.66 1.50
N LYS A 173 17.17 -7.78 1.79
CA LYS A 173 17.22 -6.42 1.24
C LYS A 173 17.38 -6.46 -0.28
N LEU A 174 18.27 -7.30 -0.79
CA LEU A 174 18.48 -7.44 -2.24
C LEU A 174 17.23 -7.97 -2.96
N ARG A 175 16.47 -8.89 -2.34
CA ARG A 175 15.18 -9.36 -2.88
C ARG A 175 14.15 -8.25 -2.92
N ILE A 176 13.98 -7.48 -1.84
CA ILE A 176 13.08 -6.31 -1.80
C ILE A 176 13.45 -5.30 -2.89
N GLU A 177 14.73 -4.93 -3.00
CA GLU A 177 15.20 -3.96 -4.01
C GLU A 177 15.01 -4.47 -5.45
N LYS A 178 15.10 -5.79 -5.66
CA LYS A 178 14.77 -6.38 -6.97
C LYS A 178 13.27 -6.31 -7.23
N SER A 179 12.44 -6.81 -6.32
CA SER A 179 10.97 -6.78 -6.45
C SER A 179 10.43 -5.37 -6.65
N LYS A 180 10.98 -4.38 -5.93
CA LYS A 180 10.65 -2.97 -6.12
C LYS A 180 10.99 -2.48 -7.53
N ARG A 181 12.16 -2.83 -8.06
CA ARG A 181 12.56 -2.45 -9.43
C ARG A 181 11.63 -3.07 -10.46
N ASP A 182 11.31 -4.35 -10.32
CA ASP A 182 10.44 -5.07 -11.25
C ASP A 182 9.04 -4.44 -11.26
N VAL A 183 8.45 -4.18 -10.09
CA VAL A 183 7.15 -3.49 -9.95
C VAL A 183 7.21 -2.05 -10.47
N LYS A 184 8.31 -1.32 -10.21
CA LYS A 184 8.48 0.06 -10.67
C LYS A 184 8.51 0.17 -12.19
N VAL A 185 9.18 -0.75 -12.88
CA VAL A 185 9.20 -0.77 -14.35
C VAL A 185 7.79 -0.98 -14.89
N VAL A 186 7.06 -1.96 -14.35
CA VAL A 186 5.69 -2.27 -14.76
C VAL A 186 4.76 -1.07 -14.55
N ILE A 187 4.72 -0.51 -13.35
CA ILE A 187 3.79 0.58 -13.03
C ILE A 187 4.13 1.84 -13.84
N LYS A 188 5.41 2.18 -14.02
CA LYS A 188 5.80 3.32 -14.86
C LYS A 188 5.38 3.13 -16.32
N GLN A 189 5.44 1.90 -16.84
CA GLN A 189 4.95 1.61 -18.17
C GLN A 189 3.43 1.82 -18.24
N ILE A 190 2.67 1.35 -17.26
CA ILE A 190 1.20 1.54 -17.20
C ILE A 190 0.83 3.03 -17.15
N ILE A 191 1.52 3.82 -16.32
CA ILE A 191 1.32 5.27 -16.22
C ILE A 191 1.58 5.93 -17.57
N LYS A 192 2.66 5.54 -18.25
CA LYS A 192 3.01 6.06 -19.58
C LYS A 192 1.94 5.69 -20.61
N ASP A 193 1.57 4.41 -20.69
CA ASP A 193 0.55 3.92 -21.63
C ASP A 193 -0.79 4.63 -21.41
N ARG A 194 -1.14 4.93 -20.15
CA ARG A 194 -2.36 5.68 -19.82
C ARG A 194 -2.31 7.11 -20.34
N LYS A 195 -1.18 7.81 -20.16
CA LYS A 195 -0.98 9.18 -20.66
C LYS A 195 -0.96 9.26 -22.18
N ASP A 196 -0.41 8.24 -22.83
CA ASP A 196 -0.33 8.14 -24.29
C ASP A 196 -1.65 7.64 -24.93
N GLY A 197 -2.67 7.32 -24.12
CA GLY A 197 -3.97 6.83 -24.58
C GLY A 197 -3.95 5.38 -25.09
N GLN A 198 -2.87 4.64 -24.81
CA GLN A 198 -2.68 3.24 -25.19
C GLN A 198 -3.34 2.27 -24.21
N SER A 199 -3.63 2.71 -22.99
CA SER A 199 -4.43 1.97 -22.00
C SER A 199 -5.64 2.79 -21.53
N ARG A 200 -6.63 2.09 -20.95
CA ARG A 200 -7.87 2.69 -20.42
C ARG A 200 -8.26 2.04 -19.11
N SER A 201 -9.14 2.71 -18.38
CA SER A 201 -9.79 2.16 -17.19
C SER A 201 -10.42 0.79 -17.45
N ALA A 202 -10.31 -0.11 -16.47
CA ALA A 202 -11.08 -1.35 -16.42
C ALA A 202 -12.51 -1.14 -15.91
N CYS A 203 -12.76 0.01 -15.29
CA CYS A 203 -14.05 0.38 -14.73
C CYS A 203 -14.95 1.00 -15.81
N LYS A 204 -16.26 1.05 -15.56
CA LYS A 204 -17.22 1.74 -16.46
C LYS A 204 -16.98 3.26 -16.50
N GLY A 205 -16.29 3.80 -15.50
CA GLY A 205 -15.87 5.20 -15.40
C GLY A 205 -14.36 5.32 -15.14
N PRO A 206 -13.88 6.48 -14.66
CA PRO A 206 -12.47 6.65 -14.31
C PRO A 206 -12.08 5.69 -13.19
N ASP A 207 -10.91 5.07 -13.33
CA ASP A 207 -10.24 4.30 -12.27
C ASP A 207 -9.35 5.21 -11.41
N LEU A 208 -8.68 4.66 -10.39
CA LEU A 208 -7.89 5.47 -9.47
C LEU A 208 -6.67 6.11 -10.16
N LEU A 209 -6.08 5.48 -11.17
CA LEU A 209 -4.99 6.09 -11.94
C LEU A 209 -5.48 7.28 -12.76
N ASP A 210 -6.64 7.17 -13.43
CA ASP A 210 -7.26 8.32 -14.12
C ASP A 210 -7.48 9.49 -13.15
N LEU A 211 -8.01 9.17 -11.97
CA LEU A 211 -8.25 10.15 -10.91
C LEU A 211 -6.93 10.79 -10.45
N LEU A 212 -5.90 10.01 -10.12
CA LEU A 212 -4.58 10.51 -9.71
C LEU A 212 -3.93 11.40 -10.77
N LEU A 213 -4.02 11.04 -12.06
CA LEU A 213 -3.47 11.82 -13.16
C LEU A 213 -4.24 13.13 -13.43
N SER A 214 -5.50 13.20 -13.01
CA SER A 214 -6.37 14.36 -13.18
C SER A 214 -6.21 15.42 -12.08
N VAL A 215 -5.76 15.01 -10.89
CA VAL A 215 -5.67 15.89 -9.71
C VAL A 215 -4.67 17.03 -9.91
N LYS A 216 -5.07 18.21 -9.46
CA LYS A 216 -4.25 19.43 -9.45
C LYS A 216 -4.24 20.04 -8.05
N GLY A 217 -3.06 20.45 -7.61
CA GLY A 217 -2.84 21.24 -6.40
C GLY A 217 -3.42 22.64 -6.51
N ASP A 218 -3.34 23.38 -5.39
CA ASP A 218 -3.89 24.74 -5.28
C ASP A 218 -3.27 25.72 -6.29
N PHE A 219 -2.03 25.49 -6.73
CA PHE A 219 -1.35 26.29 -7.76
C PHE A 219 -1.38 25.63 -9.13
N GLY A 220 -2.27 24.65 -9.33
CA GLY A 220 -2.41 23.91 -10.60
C GLY A 220 -1.34 22.84 -10.83
N GLN A 221 -0.41 22.63 -9.88
CA GLN A 221 0.63 21.61 -10.00
C GLN A 221 0.03 20.20 -9.96
N LYS A 222 0.49 19.32 -10.85
CA LYS A 222 0.12 17.90 -10.83
C LYS A 222 1.09 17.11 -9.95
N LEU A 223 0.66 15.94 -9.51
CA LEU A 223 1.58 14.95 -8.93
C LEU A 223 2.62 14.56 -9.99
N SER A 224 3.88 14.45 -9.58
CA SER A 224 4.94 13.89 -10.40
C SER A 224 4.73 12.39 -10.62
N ASP A 225 5.35 11.83 -11.65
CA ASP A 225 5.20 10.39 -11.98
C ASP A 225 5.69 9.49 -10.86
N ASP A 226 6.70 9.92 -10.10
CA ASP A 226 7.15 9.19 -8.93
C ASP A 226 6.16 9.32 -7.77
N GLU A 227 5.50 10.47 -7.56
CA GLU A 227 4.44 10.59 -6.56
C GLU A 227 3.22 9.76 -6.93
N VAL A 228 2.79 9.77 -8.20
CA VAL A 228 1.71 8.90 -8.68
C VAL A 228 2.07 7.42 -8.45
N PHE A 229 3.31 7.04 -8.76
CA PHE A 229 3.82 5.70 -8.48
C PHE A 229 3.81 5.34 -6.98
N GLU A 230 4.35 6.20 -6.12
CA GLU A 230 4.44 5.97 -4.67
C GLU A 230 3.02 5.90 -4.04
N GLN A 231 2.07 6.71 -4.51
CA GLN A 231 0.68 6.64 -4.08
C GLN A 231 -0.01 5.36 -4.58
N ALA A 232 0.16 5.01 -5.86
CA ALA A 232 -0.44 3.81 -6.44
C ALA A 232 0.10 2.52 -5.83
N LEU A 233 1.34 2.51 -5.32
CA LEU A 233 1.91 1.38 -4.58
C LEU A 233 1.42 1.31 -3.12
N THR A 234 0.91 2.43 -2.59
CA THR A 234 0.40 2.54 -1.22
C THR A 234 -1.06 2.09 -1.11
N PHE A 235 -1.85 2.27 -2.17
CA PHE A 235 -3.25 1.82 -2.25
C PHE A 235 -3.34 0.34 -2.57
#